data_AF-A0AAW1MTR6-F1
#
_entry.id   AF-A0AAW1MTR6-F1
#
_cell.length_a   1.000
_cell.length_b   1.000
_cell.length_c   1.000
_cell.angle_alpha   90.00
_cell.angle_beta   90.00
_cell.angle_gamma   90.00
#
_symmetry.space_group_name_H-M   'P 1'
#
loop_
_entity.id
_entity.type
_entity.pdbx_description
1 polymer ?
#
loop_
_entity_poly.entity_id
_entity_poly.type
_entity_poly.pdbx_seq_one_letter_code
_entity_poly.pdbx_strand_id
1 'polypeptide(L)'
;MASDQMQKVATSVELLRQKQKGAQVTMLNQTPTSMKLFRSVTWAGSAAPGYPAGIQPGRSVVFNNLANPCLGSKAAVFYATDCQLNPLAWVLAWDAPIDYTPTSNKVFVLCGPRSVIESMTDDQVLVALETSSSSSKCPGASATINYLPDKKIAAVSANFGGL
;
A
#
# COMPACT_ATOMS: atom_id res chain seq x y z
N MET A 1 -35.32 16.91 8.37
CA MET A 1 -33.95 17.48 8.37
C MET A 1 -33.11 17.07 9.58
N ALA A 2 -33.65 16.94 10.80
CA ALA A 2 -32.88 16.46 11.97
C ALA A 2 -32.55 14.94 11.93
N SER A 3 -33.43 14.12 11.34
CA SER A 3 -33.27 12.65 11.25
C SER A 3 -32.06 12.22 10.41
N ASP A 4 -31.80 12.87 9.28
CA ASP A 4 -30.68 12.51 8.39
C ASP A 4 -29.32 12.86 8.98
N GLN A 5 -29.24 13.93 9.79
CA GLN A 5 -27.99 14.30 10.45
C GLN A 5 -27.64 13.35 11.61
N MET A 6 -28.63 12.95 12.40
CA MET A 6 -28.41 11.96 13.47
C MET A 6 -27.96 10.61 12.92
N GLN A 7 -28.51 10.18 11.77
CA GLN A 7 -28.15 8.91 11.15
C GLN A 7 -26.74 8.92 10.54
N LYS A 8 -26.30 10.04 9.95
CA LYS A 8 -24.91 10.23 9.49
C LYS A 8 -23.90 10.24 10.65
N VAL A 9 -24.25 10.85 11.78
CA VAL A 9 -23.39 10.89 12.97
C VAL A 9 -23.26 9.52 13.62
N ALA A 10 -24.37 8.79 13.80
CA ALA A 10 -24.35 7.43 14.33
C ALA A 10 -23.51 6.48 13.45
N THR A 11 -23.66 6.57 12.12
CA THR A 11 -22.87 5.77 11.16
C THR A 11 -21.37 6.10 11.25
N SER A 12 -21.03 7.38 11.46
CA SER A 12 -19.63 7.82 11.60
C SER A 12 -19.00 7.35 12.91
N VAL A 13 -19.76 7.31 14.01
CA VAL A 13 -19.29 6.82 15.32
C VAL A 13 -19.12 5.30 15.33
N GLU A 14 -19.99 4.55 14.64
CA GLU A 14 -19.89 3.09 14.49
C GLU A 14 -18.65 2.70 13.66
N LEU A 15 -18.35 3.46 12.59
CA LEU A 15 -17.15 3.29 11.76
C LEU A 15 -15.84 3.49 12.55
N LEU A 16 -15.83 4.43 13.49
CA LEU A 16 -14.67 4.74 14.35
C LEU A 16 -14.35 3.64 15.39
N ARG A 17 -15.24 2.64 15.57
CA ARG A 17 -15.02 1.52 16.50
C ARG A 17 -14.61 0.22 15.81
N GLN A 18 -14.45 0.22 14.49
CA GLN A 18 -14.12 -1.01 13.76
C GLN A 18 -12.61 -1.20 13.65
N LYS A 19 -12.10 -2.24 14.32
CA LYS A 19 -10.71 -2.66 14.19
C LYS A 19 -10.43 -3.22 12.80
N GLN A 20 -9.43 -2.65 12.12
CA GLN A 20 -8.97 -3.15 10.83
C GLN A 20 -8.28 -4.51 10.99
N LYS A 21 -8.66 -5.48 10.16
CA LYS A 21 -8.07 -6.83 10.14
C LYS A 21 -6.75 -6.91 9.36
N GLY A 22 -6.39 -5.83 8.66
CA GLY A 22 -5.17 -5.73 7.88
C GLY A 22 -5.38 -4.98 6.57
N ALA A 23 -4.51 -5.27 5.60
CA ALA A 23 -4.59 -4.74 4.26
C ALA A 23 -4.68 -5.88 3.22
N GLN A 24 -5.53 -5.70 2.20
CA GLN A 24 -5.46 -6.46 0.96
C GLN A 24 -4.79 -5.59 -0.09
N VAL A 25 -3.67 -6.06 -0.62
CA VAL A 25 -2.83 -5.28 -1.53
C VAL A 25 -2.95 -5.87 -2.92
N THR A 26 -3.35 -5.03 -3.88
CA THR A 26 -3.40 -5.34 -5.31
C THR A 26 -2.34 -4.51 -6.02
N MET A 27 -1.46 -5.17 -6.77
CA MET A 27 -0.40 -4.51 -7.54
C MET A 27 -0.52 -4.91 -9.01
N LEU A 28 -0.64 -3.93 -9.90
CA LEU A 28 -0.68 -4.10 -11.35
C LEU A 28 0.66 -3.70 -11.97
N ASN A 29 1.26 -4.58 -12.77
CA ASN A 29 2.42 -4.26 -13.60
C ASN A 29 1.96 -3.87 -15.01
N GLN A 30 2.08 -2.58 -15.35
CA GLN A 30 1.88 -2.03 -16.70
C GLN A 30 3.19 -1.82 -17.47
N THR A 31 4.33 -2.21 -16.91
CA THR A 31 5.62 -2.16 -17.61
C THR A 31 5.70 -3.28 -18.66
N PRO A 32 6.55 -3.13 -19.70
CA PRO A 32 6.72 -4.16 -20.72
C PRO A 32 7.51 -5.40 -20.24
N THR A 33 8.07 -5.35 -19.02
CA THR A 33 8.94 -6.39 -18.47
C THR A 33 8.40 -6.95 -17.16
N SER A 34 8.81 -8.17 -16.80
CA SER A 34 8.51 -8.69 -15.47
C SER A 34 9.16 -7.82 -14.39
N MET A 35 8.41 -7.63 -13.30
CA MET A 35 8.92 -7.00 -12.08
C MET A 35 9.25 -8.10 -11.07
N LYS A 36 10.37 -7.97 -10.35
CA LYS A 36 10.77 -8.87 -9.28
C LYS A 36 10.88 -8.14 -7.96
N LEU A 37 10.38 -8.77 -6.91
CA LEU A 37 10.61 -8.33 -5.53
C LEU A 37 12.11 -8.47 -5.23
N PHE A 38 12.74 -7.43 -4.73
CA PHE A 38 14.14 -7.48 -4.30
C PHE A 38 14.34 -7.08 -2.83
N ARG A 39 13.36 -6.41 -2.23
CA ARG A 39 13.36 -6.03 -0.81
C ARG A 39 11.94 -5.87 -0.30
N SER A 40 11.76 -6.12 0.98
CA SER A 40 10.52 -5.85 1.71
C SER A 40 10.83 -5.48 3.15
N VAL A 41 9.97 -4.66 3.75
CA VAL A 41 10.07 -4.23 5.15
C VAL A 41 8.69 -4.38 5.79
N THR A 42 8.64 -4.89 7.02
CA THR A 42 7.40 -4.98 7.80
C THR A 42 7.60 -4.27 9.13
N TRP A 43 6.86 -3.19 9.34
CA TRP A 43 6.83 -2.46 10.62
C TRP A 43 5.72 -2.98 11.52
N ALA A 44 4.58 -3.39 10.94
CA ALA A 44 3.47 -3.99 11.65
C ALA A 44 2.71 -4.99 10.78
N GLY A 45 2.31 -6.11 11.38
CA GLY A 45 1.54 -7.15 10.72
C GLY A 45 2.42 -8.22 10.06
N SER A 46 1.87 -8.94 9.10
CA SER A 46 2.58 -9.99 8.37
C SER A 46 1.92 -10.32 7.05
N ALA A 47 2.71 -10.50 5.98
CA ALA A 47 2.18 -10.97 4.70
C ALA A 47 1.79 -12.45 4.76
N ALA A 48 0.65 -12.81 4.17
CA ALA A 48 0.13 -14.18 4.12
C ALA A 48 -0.32 -14.55 2.69
N PRO A 49 0.29 -15.58 2.05
CA PRO A 49 1.37 -16.45 2.55
C PRO A 49 2.78 -15.81 2.54
N GLY A 50 2.91 -14.62 1.96
CA GLY A 50 4.17 -13.91 1.78
C GLY A 50 4.01 -12.84 0.72
N TYR A 51 5.07 -12.09 0.43
CA TYR A 51 5.07 -11.13 -0.67
C TYR A 51 5.24 -11.86 -2.01
N PRO A 52 4.51 -11.47 -3.07
CA PRO A 52 4.72 -12.04 -4.40
C PRO A 52 6.17 -11.87 -4.86
N ALA A 53 6.81 -12.93 -5.35
CA ALA A 53 8.20 -12.83 -5.80
C ALA A 53 8.35 -12.01 -7.10
N GLY A 54 7.27 -11.90 -7.89
CA GLY A 54 7.27 -11.12 -9.12
C GLY A 54 5.88 -10.90 -9.70
N ILE A 55 5.81 -9.99 -10.67
CA ILE A 55 4.58 -9.57 -11.34
C ILE A 55 4.84 -9.54 -12.85
N GLN A 56 4.11 -10.37 -13.60
CA GLN A 56 4.24 -10.45 -15.05
C GLN A 56 3.70 -9.19 -15.75
N PRO A 57 4.18 -8.83 -16.96
CA PRO A 57 3.66 -7.71 -17.74
C PRO A 57 2.14 -7.81 -17.94
N GLY A 58 1.43 -6.70 -17.72
CA GLY A 58 -0.02 -6.61 -17.88
C GLY A 58 -0.83 -7.44 -16.86
N ARG A 59 -0.19 -7.96 -15.81
CA ARG A 59 -0.86 -8.78 -14.78
C ARG A 59 -0.90 -8.08 -13.43
N SER A 60 -1.93 -8.43 -12.67
CA SER A 60 -2.05 -8.05 -11.28
C SER A 60 -1.73 -9.22 -10.36
N VAL A 61 -1.17 -8.92 -9.20
CA VAL A 61 -1.07 -9.84 -8.06
C VAL A 61 -1.85 -9.28 -6.89
N VAL A 62 -2.39 -10.18 -6.06
CA VAL A 62 -3.13 -9.83 -4.84
C VAL A 62 -2.55 -10.64 -3.70
N PHE A 63 -2.32 -9.99 -2.56
CA PHE A 63 -1.94 -10.66 -1.32
C PHE A 63 -2.54 -9.94 -0.11
N ASN A 64 -2.55 -10.61 1.04
CA ASN A 64 -3.01 -10.01 2.30
C ASN A 64 -1.82 -9.74 3.21
N ASN A 65 -1.84 -8.59 3.89
CA ASN A 65 -1.00 -8.31 5.04
C ASN A 65 -1.89 -8.24 6.27
N LEU A 66 -1.81 -9.28 7.11
CA LEU A 66 -2.62 -9.44 8.31
C LEU A 66 -2.22 -8.38 9.35
N ALA A 67 -3.20 -7.82 10.04
CA ALA A 67 -2.94 -6.82 11.08
C ALA A 67 -2.18 -7.42 12.28
N ASN A 68 -1.20 -6.66 12.77
CA ASN A 68 -0.75 -6.76 14.14
C ASN A 68 -1.89 -6.30 15.08
N PRO A 69 -2.17 -7.00 16.20
CA PRO A 69 -3.27 -6.66 17.10
C PRO A 69 -3.23 -5.26 17.73
N CYS A 70 -2.06 -4.63 17.79
CA CYS A 70 -1.83 -3.34 18.41
C CYS A 70 -1.57 -2.22 17.39
N LEU A 71 -0.93 -2.54 16.28
CA LEU A 71 -0.43 -1.53 15.33
C LEU A 71 -1.11 -1.57 13.96
N GLY A 72 -1.88 -2.61 13.64
CA GLY A 72 -2.47 -2.77 12.31
C GLY A 72 -1.49 -3.34 11.29
N SER A 73 -1.64 -2.97 10.02
CA SER A 73 -0.79 -3.42 8.91
C SER A 73 0.04 -2.26 8.37
N LYS A 74 1.36 -2.36 8.49
CA LYS A 74 2.30 -1.34 8.03
C LYS A 74 3.54 -1.99 7.43
N ALA A 75 3.74 -1.83 6.13
CA ALA A 75 4.84 -2.48 5.42
C ALA A 75 5.18 -1.76 4.10
N ALA A 76 6.31 -2.14 3.52
CA ALA A 76 6.75 -1.70 2.20
C ALA A 76 7.29 -2.87 1.37
N VAL A 77 7.10 -2.79 0.06
CA VAL A 77 7.63 -3.73 -0.92
C VAL A 77 8.35 -2.98 -2.03
N PHE A 78 9.46 -3.55 -2.49
CA PHE A 78 10.33 -2.96 -3.48
C PHE A 78 10.46 -3.90 -4.66
N TYR A 79 10.04 -3.44 -5.84
CA TYR A 79 10.09 -4.20 -7.07
C TYR A 79 10.98 -3.49 -8.09
N ALA A 80 11.68 -4.26 -8.92
CA ALA A 80 12.46 -3.73 -10.03
C ALA A 80 12.20 -4.51 -11.30
N THR A 81 12.42 -3.88 -12.46
CA THR A 81 12.47 -4.62 -13.72
C THR A 81 13.76 -5.42 -13.84
N ASP A 82 13.73 -6.50 -14.59
CA ASP A 82 14.92 -7.25 -15.01
C ASP A 82 15.66 -6.59 -16.20
N CYS A 83 15.26 -5.38 -16.61
CA CYS A 83 15.86 -4.70 -17.76
C CYS A 83 17.24 -4.14 -17.39
N GLN A 84 18.30 -4.71 -17.96
CA GLN A 84 19.67 -4.26 -17.69
C GLN A 84 20.00 -2.87 -18.29
N LEU A 85 19.30 -2.47 -19.35
CA LEU A 85 19.60 -1.22 -20.08
C LEU A 85 19.07 0.03 -19.36
N ASN A 86 17.94 -0.10 -18.66
CA ASN A 86 17.36 0.98 -17.88
C ASN A 86 16.60 0.38 -16.68
N PRO A 87 17.29 0.03 -15.60
CA PRO A 87 16.66 -0.63 -14.46
C PRO A 87 15.83 0.39 -13.69
N LEU A 88 14.51 0.25 -13.81
CA LEU A 88 13.55 1.00 -13.00
C LEU A 88 13.15 0.18 -11.78
N ALA A 89 12.88 0.88 -10.69
CA ALA A 89 12.36 0.29 -9.46
C ALA A 89 11.22 1.12 -8.88
N TRP A 90 10.40 0.44 -8.10
CA TRP A 90 9.24 0.98 -7.42
C TRP A 90 9.28 0.64 -5.95
N VAL A 91 8.83 1.58 -5.12
CA VAL A 91 8.48 1.35 -3.72
C VAL A 91 6.98 1.52 -3.59
N LEU A 92 6.33 0.55 -2.96
CA LEU A 92 4.96 0.70 -2.45
C LEU A 92 5.00 0.49 -0.94
N ALA A 93 4.59 1.49 -0.18
CA ALA A 93 4.43 1.42 1.26
C ALA A 93 3.00 1.77 1.67
N TRP A 94 2.52 1.17 2.75
CA TRP A 94 1.19 1.43 3.29
C TRP A 94 1.18 1.42 4.81
N ASP A 95 0.23 2.16 5.38
CA ASP A 95 -0.12 2.18 6.80
C ASP A 95 -1.65 2.04 6.91
N ALA A 96 -2.08 0.95 7.53
CA ALA A 96 -3.47 0.62 7.80
C ALA A 96 -3.60 0.31 9.30
N PRO A 97 -3.74 1.34 10.16
CA PRO A 97 -3.69 1.17 11.60
C PRO A 97 -4.87 0.32 12.11
N ILE A 98 -4.71 -0.25 13.31
CA ILE A 98 -5.76 -1.09 13.90
C ILE A 98 -7.05 -0.30 14.12
N ASP A 99 -6.93 0.94 14.61
CA ASP A 99 -8.06 1.82 14.86
C ASP A 99 -8.25 2.74 13.65
N TYR A 100 -9.26 2.44 12.85
CA TYR A 100 -9.56 3.19 11.64
C TYR A 100 -10.09 4.59 11.97
N THR A 101 -9.56 5.58 11.27
CA THR A 101 -10.22 6.87 11.08
C THR A 101 -10.25 7.20 9.58
N PRO A 102 -11.16 8.07 9.11
CA PRO A 102 -11.25 8.42 7.70
C PRO A 102 -9.94 8.88 7.04
N THR A 103 -8.99 9.36 7.84
CA THR A 103 -7.69 9.88 7.38
C THR A 103 -6.49 9.06 7.88
N SER A 104 -6.71 7.94 8.58
CA SER A 104 -5.62 7.17 9.19
C SER A 104 -4.87 6.28 8.20
N ASN A 105 -5.56 5.80 7.16
CA ASN A 105 -4.94 4.99 6.11
C ASN A 105 -4.01 5.83 5.23
N LYS A 106 -2.77 5.40 5.10
CA LYS A 106 -1.75 6.08 4.29
C LYS A 106 -1.13 5.13 3.27
N VAL A 107 -0.77 5.68 2.12
CA VAL A 107 -0.05 4.95 1.07
C VAL A 107 1.00 5.85 0.47
N PHE A 108 2.14 5.26 0.12
CA PHE A 108 3.24 5.96 -0.53
C PHE A 108 3.72 5.12 -1.70
N VAL A 109 3.91 5.77 -2.85
CA VAL A 109 4.51 5.15 -4.02
C VAL A 109 5.61 6.04 -4.59
N LEU A 110 6.70 5.41 -5.00
CA LEU A 110 7.80 6.07 -5.71
C LEU A 110 8.27 5.17 -6.85
N CYS A 111 8.70 5.80 -7.94
CA CYS A 111 9.31 5.18 -9.11
C CYS A 111 10.58 5.96 -9.46
N GLY A 112 11.63 5.25 -9.85
CA GLY A 112 12.86 5.90 -10.30
C GLY A 112 13.94 4.89 -10.70
N PRO A 113 15.18 5.39 -10.94
CA PRO A 113 16.32 4.53 -11.18
C PRO A 113 16.51 3.54 -10.03
N ARG A 114 16.78 2.27 -10.36
CA ARG A 114 16.94 1.20 -9.38
C ARG A 114 17.98 1.53 -8.31
N SER A 115 19.11 2.12 -8.68
CA SER A 115 20.17 2.52 -7.74
C SER A 115 19.70 3.51 -6.67
N VAL A 116 18.82 4.45 -7.04
CA VAL A 116 18.24 5.41 -6.09
C VAL A 116 17.32 4.69 -5.11
N ILE A 117 16.42 3.86 -5.63
CA ILE A 117 15.46 3.12 -4.80
C ILE A 117 16.17 2.10 -3.89
N GLU A 118 17.19 1.41 -4.38
CA GLU A 118 18.01 0.49 -3.59
C GLU A 118 18.74 1.20 -2.44
N SER A 119 19.15 2.46 -2.65
CA SER A 119 19.82 3.26 -1.63
C SER A 119 18.90 3.82 -0.54
N MET A 120 17.58 3.77 -0.72
CA MET A 120 16.64 4.28 0.27
C MET A 120 16.69 3.46 1.56
N THR A 121 16.79 4.12 2.70
CA THR A 121 16.68 3.48 4.02
C THR A 121 15.22 3.19 4.39
N ASP A 122 15.00 2.25 5.31
CA ASP A 122 13.66 1.95 5.83
C ASP A 122 13.03 3.21 6.46
N ASP A 123 13.83 4.00 7.19
CA ASP A 123 13.40 5.24 7.83
C ASP A 123 12.96 6.31 6.81
N GLN A 124 13.69 6.46 5.70
CA GLN A 124 13.28 7.39 4.63
C GLN A 124 11.92 7.01 4.04
N VAL A 125 11.67 5.71 3.82
CA VAL A 125 10.37 5.23 3.33
C VAL A 125 9.28 5.42 4.39
N LEU A 126 9.60 5.16 5.66
CA LEU A 126 8.68 5.35 6.77
C LEU A 126 8.26 6.82 6.91
N VAL A 127 9.20 7.76 6.87
CA VAL A 127 8.93 9.21 6.92
C VAL A 127 8.08 9.64 5.70
N ALA A 128 8.40 9.15 4.51
CA ALA A 128 7.61 9.43 3.31
C ALA A 128 6.17 8.89 3.42
N LEU A 129 5.99 7.70 4.00
CA LEU A 129 4.68 7.13 4.28
C LEU A 129 3.92 7.91 5.37
N GLU A 130 4.59 8.36 6.42
CA GLU A 130 3.95 9.07 7.52
C GLU A 130 3.46 10.47 7.12
N THR A 131 4.11 11.08 6.14
CA THR A 131 3.71 12.37 5.56
C THR A 131 2.72 12.23 4.40
N SER A 132 2.40 11.00 3.97
CA SER A 132 1.52 10.75 2.85
C SER A 132 0.03 10.77 3.22
N SER A 133 -0.81 10.50 2.23
CA SER A 133 -2.28 10.49 2.35
C SER A 133 -2.85 9.13 1.92
N SER A 134 -4.16 9.03 1.79
CA SER A 134 -4.84 7.86 1.22
C SER A 134 -4.58 7.64 -0.28
N SER A 135 -3.84 8.55 -0.91
CA SER A 135 -3.37 8.41 -2.29
C SER A 135 -1.94 8.93 -2.45
N SER A 136 -1.20 8.35 -3.39
CA SER A 136 0.14 8.78 -3.75
C SER A 136 0.38 8.54 -5.24
N LYS A 137 1.17 9.41 -5.87
CA LYS A 137 1.47 9.34 -7.30
C LYS A 137 2.85 9.91 -7.58
N CYS A 138 3.56 9.29 -8.50
CA CYS A 138 4.75 9.82 -9.14
C CYS A 138 4.68 9.55 -10.66
N PRO A 139 5.59 10.10 -11.48
CA PRO A 139 5.75 9.61 -12.84
C PRO A 139 5.95 8.08 -12.84
N GLY A 140 5.19 7.35 -13.66
CA GLY A 140 5.28 5.89 -13.75
C GLY A 140 4.69 5.09 -12.58
N ALA A 141 4.03 5.71 -11.59
CA ALA A 141 3.30 4.93 -10.58
C ALA A 141 2.16 5.68 -9.90
N SER A 142 1.13 4.96 -9.47
CA SER A 142 0.09 5.48 -8.59
C SER A 142 -0.34 4.44 -7.56
N ALA A 143 -0.78 4.90 -6.40
CA ALA A 143 -1.34 4.05 -5.37
C ALA A 143 -2.48 4.74 -4.61
N THR A 144 -3.47 3.96 -4.18
CA THR A 144 -4.56 4.37 -3.31
C THR A 144 -4.76 3.36 -2.19
N ILE A 145 -5.30 3.81 -1.06
CA ILE A 145 -5.71 2.96 0.05
C ILE A 145 -7.09 3.40 0.54
N ASN A 146 -8.05 2.47 0.53
CA ASN A 146 -9.42 2.74 0.95
C ASN A 146 -9.86 1.72 1.99
N TYR A 147 -10.58 2.16 3.02
CA TYR A 147 -11.18 1.24 3.96
C TYR A 147 -12.42 0.58 3.33
N LEU A 148 -12.54 -0.74 3.48
CA LEU A 148 -13.70 -1.53 3.08
C LEU A 148 -14.47 -1.96 4.35
N PRO A 149 -15.58 -1.28 4.71
CA PRO A 149 -16.26 -1.52 5.98
C PRO A 149 -16.86 -2.92 6.13
N ASP A 150 -17.33 -3.50 5.04
CA ASP A 150 -17.90 -4.84 4.97
C ASP A 150 -16.87 -5.92 5.37
N LYS A 151 -15.61 -5.72 4.95
CA LYS A 151 -14.51 -6.65 5.18
C LYS A 151 -13.64 -6.28 6.39
N LYS A 152 -13.75 -5.04 6.86
CA LYS A 152 -12.87 -4.43 7.86
C LYS A 152 -11.40 -4.48 7.46
N ILE A 153 -11.09 -4.21 6.20
CA ILE A 153 -9.71 -4.20 5.68
C ILE A 153 -9.43 -2.89 4.95
N ALA A 154 -8.16 -2.51 4.89
CA ALA A 154 -7.71 -1.53 3.91
C ALA A 154 -7.47 -2.22 2.56
N ALA A 155 -8.10 -1.74 1.50
CA ALA A 155 -7.80 -2.12 0.13
C ALA A 155 -6.75 -1.18 -0.43
N VAL A 156 -5.52 -1.68 -0.59
CA VAL A 156 -4.42 -0.98 -1.25
C VAL A 156 -4.43 -1.38 -2.72
N SER A 157 -4.44 -0.39 -3.61
CA SER A 157 -4.36 -0.59 -5.06
C SER A 157 -3.18 0.20 -5.59
N ALA A 158 -2.23 -0.47 -6.24
CA ALA A 158 -1.06 0.14 -6.85
C ALA A 158 -0.96 -0.23 -8.33
N ASN A 159 -0.50 0.73 -9.12
CA ASN A 159 -0.25 0.59 -10.54
C ASN A 159 1.18 1.05 -10.86
N PHE A 160 1.98 0.17 -11.43
CA PHE A 160 3.37 0.40 -11.82
C PHE A 160 3.49 0.46 -13.34
N GLY A 161 3.70 1.66 -13.89
CA GLY A 161 3.89 1.91 -15.31
C GLY A 161 5.35 2.23 -15.66
N GLY A 162 5.62 2.46 -16.95
CA GLY A 162 6.92 2.98 -17.40
C GLY A 162 7.08 4.48 -17.12
N LEU A 163 8.34 4.94 -17.14
CA LEU A 163 8.69 6.36 -17.23
C LEU A 163 8.76 6.79 -18.70
#